data_AF-A0A9E3Q435-F1
#
_entry.id   AF-A0A9E3Q435-F1
#
_cell.length_a   1.000
_cell.length_b   1.000
_cell.length_c   1.000
_cell.angle_alpha   90.00
_cell.angle_beta   90.00
_cell.angle_gamma   90.00
#
_symmetry.space_group_name_H-M   'P 1'
#
loop_
_entity.id
_entity.type
_entity.pdbx_description
1 polymer ?
#
loop_
_entity_poly.entity_id
_entity_poly.type
_entity_poly.pdbx_seq_one_letter_code
_entity_poly.pdbx_strand_id
1 'polypeptide(L)'
;MIVLPPQLRYEHIETEAVLDGAMFQEADVRTSMMEAAMRSLREAGCAVVQAPTLGSGDGASGWDGLVARSVELLRPGGPGRAIAELSEASGHDPGRVVLVHHVRVKVGPRGTWDPNSGAITSPMSSAHFRAALIRCMDGEVLWRSEVFLRQVPRAGNRKHQEAIQSLYSSTLQETVP
;
A
#
# COMPACT_ATOMS: atom_id res chain seq x y z
N MET A 1 5.35 -7.80 -13.20
CA MET A 1 5.14 -6.83 -12.10
C MET A 1 4.63 -7.55 -10.87
N ILE A 2 5.12 -7.18 -9.68
CA ILE A 2 4.73 -7.77 -8.41
C ILE A 2 3.86 -6.77 -7.64
N VAL A 3 2.75 -7.22 -7.06
CA VAL A 3 1.90 -6.36 -6.20
C VAL A 3 1.97 -6.88 -4.77
N LEU A 4 2.41 -6.04 -3.84
CA LEU A 4 2.43 -6.38 -2.41
C LEU A 4 1.07 -6.06 -1.77
N PRO A 5 0.60 -6.84 -0.78
CA PRO A 5 -0.57 -6.46 0.00
C PRO A 5 -0.41 -5.05 0.60
N PRO A 6 -1.47 -4.21 0.60
CA PRO A 6 -1.38 -2.89 1.21
C PRO A 6 -1.13 -3.01 2.70
N GLN A 7 -0.33 -2.09 3.22
CA GLN A 7 -0.17 -1.90 4.67
C GLN A 7 -1.15 -0.85 5.17
N LEU A 8 -1.81 -1.11 6.29
CA LEU A 8 -2.74 -0.18 6.92
C LEU A 8 -2.18 0.18 8.29
N ARG A 9 -2.16 1.47 8.61
CA ARG A 9 -1.63 1.97 9.89
C ARG A 9 -2.53 3.04 10.47
N TYR A 10 -2.88 2.89 11.75
CA TYR A 10 -3.73 3.80 12.51
C TYR A 10 -2.89 4.46 13.58
N GLU A 11 -2.99 5.78 13.67
CA GLU A 11 -2.15 6.55 14.58
C GLU A 11 -2.91 7.74 15.16
N HIS A 12 -2.59 8.10 16.40
CA HIS A 12 -2.99 9.40 16.94
C HIS A 12 -2.15 10.53 16.35
N ILE A 13 -2.78 11.65 15.99
CA ILE A 13 -2.07 12.84 15.51
C ILE A 13 -1.14 13.43 16.58
N GLU A 14 -1.56 13.43 17.84
CA GLU A 14 -0.85 14.13 18.93
C GLU A 14 0.37 13.35 19.44
N THR A 15 0.26 12.03 19.53
CA THR A 15 1.29 11.17 20.14
C THR A 15 2.05 10.34 19.13
N GLU A 16 1.60 10.30 17.87
CA GLU A 16 2.03 9.34 16.84
C GLU A 16 1.95 7.87 17.28
N ALA A 17 1.25 7.60 18.39
CA ALA A 17 1.10 6.26 18.93
C ALA A 17 0.29 5.42 17.94
N VAL A 18 0.83 4.24 17.63
CA VAL A 18 0.14 3.25 16.80
C VAL A 18 -1.05 2.71 17.58
N LEU A 19 -2.22 2.76 16.95
CA LEU A 19 -3.47 2.26 17.51
C LEU A 19 -3.62 0.77 17.23
N ASP A 20 -4.26 0.06 18.15
CA ASP A 20 -4.41 -1.40 18.06
C ASP A 20 -5.18 -1.80 16.80
N GLY A 21 -4.65 -2.85 16.14
CA GLY A 21 -4.84 -3.15 14.73
C GLY A 21 -5.87 -4.24 14.41
N ALA A 22 -6.65 -4.71 15.39
CA ALA A 22 -7.80 -5.59 15.13
C ALA A 22 -8.90 -4.79 14.43
N MET A 23 -8.68 -4.54 13.15
CA MET A 23 -9.38 -3.53 12.39
C MET A 23 -10.72 -4.01 11.85
N PHE A 24 -11.73 -3.16 12.00
CA PHE A 24 -12.96 -3.24 11.22
C PHE A 24 -12.64 -3.15 9.73
N GLN A 25 -12.95 -4.22 8.99
CA GLN A 25 -12.88 -4.29 7.52
C GLN A 25 -11.47 -4.19 6.90
N GLU A 26 -10.39 -4.48 7.64
CA GLU A 26 -9.04 -4.47 7.05
C GLU A 26 -8.93 -5.40 5.83
N ALA A 27 -9.47 -6.61 5.95
CA ALA A 27 -9.50 -7.57 4.86
C ALA A 27 -10.22 -7.01 3.62
N ASP A 28 -11.32 -6.26 3.83
CA ASP A 28 -12.10 -5.67 2.73
C ASP A 28 -11.33 -4.52 2.06
N VAL A 29 -10.68 -3.65 2.84
CA VAL A 29 -9.83 -2.58 2.28
C VAL A 29 -8.66 -3.18 1.52
N ARG A 30 -7.98 -4.18 2.11
CA ARG A 30 -6.86 -4.88 1.47
C ARG A 30 -7.30 -5.51 0.15
N THR A 31 -8.42 -6.23 0.15
CA THR A 31 -8.98 -6.89 -1.05
C THR A 31 -9.34 -5.86 -2.11
N SER A 32 -10.11 -4.82 -1.75
CA SER A 32 -10.55 -3.80 -2.70
C SER A 32 -9.38 -3.03 -3.33
N MET A 33 -8.33 -2.71 -2.57
CA MET A 33 -7.14 -2.06 -3.11
C MET A 33 -6.33 -3.00 -4.01
N MET A 34 -6.13 -4.25 -3.61
CA MET A 34 -5.46 -5.26 -4.43
C MET A 34 -6.17 -5.47 -5.76
N GLU A 35 -7.50 -5.62 -5.75
CA GLU A 35 -8.30 -5.79 -6.95
C GLU A 35 -8.21 -4.61 -7.90
N ALA A 36 -8.28 -3.38 -7.37
CA ALA A 36 -8.16 -2.18 -8.17
C ALA A 36 -6.75 -2.04 -8.78
N ALA A 37 -5.70 -2.23 -7.97
CA ALA A 37 -4.32 -2.18 -8.43
C ALA A 37 -4.07 -3.20 -9.57
N MET A 38 -4.47 -4.46 -9.37
CA MET A 38 -4.31 -5.50 -10.38
C MET A 38 -5.11 -5.21 -11.64
N ARG A 39 -6.32 -4.67 -11.51
CA ARG A 39 -7.16 -4.29 -12.65
C ARG A 39 -6.49 -3.19 -13.46
N SER A 40 -6.09 -2.09 -12.82
CA SER A 40 -5.42 -0.97 -13.49
C SER A 40 -4.13 -1.40 -14.19
N LEU A 41 -3.35 -2.29 -13.58
CA LEU A 41 -2.14 -2.83 -14.19
C LEU A 41 -2.42 -3.76 -15.38
N ARG A 42 -3.43 -4.62 -15.29
CA ARG A 42 -3.82 -5.51 -16.40
C ARG A 42 -4.39 -4.71 -17.57
N GLU A 43 -5.17 -3.67 -17.29
CA GLU A 43 -5.66 -2.73 -18.31
C GLU A 43 -4.52 -1.96 -18.98
N ALA A 44 -3.41 -1.73 -18.27
CA ALA A 44 -2.17 -1.19 -18.82
C ALA A 44 -1.32 -2.24 -19.58
N GLY A 45 -1.80 -3.49 -19.75
CA GLY A 45 -1.07 -4.55 -20.46
C GLY A 45 0.00 -5.27 -19.63
N CYS A 46 0.08 -5.02 -18.32
CA CYS A 46 1.10 -5.61 -17.47
C CYS A 46 0.80 -7.08 -17.12
N ALA A 47 1.83 -7.93 -17.14
CA ALA A 47 1.79 -9.23 -16.46
C ALA A 47 1.92 -9.03 -14.93
N VAL A 48 0.84 -9.30 -14.20
CA VAL A 48 0.76 -9.06 -12.75
C VAL A 48 0.82 -10.37 -11.97
N VAL A 49 1.72 -10.43 -10.98
CA VAL A 49 1.85 -11.53 -10.02
C VAL A 49 1.65 -10.99 -8.61
N GLN A 50 0.90 -11.72 -7.78
CA GLN A 50 0.74 -11.36 -6.37
C GLN A 50 1.90 -11.91 -5.55
N ALA A 51 2.46 -11.14 -4.63
CA ALA A 51 3.58 -11.62 -3.80
C ALA A 51 3.31 -12.94 -3.04
N PRO A 52 2.11 -13.18 -2.45
CA PRO A 52 1.81 -14.45 -1.79
C PRO A 52 1.89 -15.67 -2.72
N THR A 53 1.65 -15.48 -4.02
CA THR A 53 1.76 -16.57 -5.01
C THR A 53 3.21 -16.89 -5.39
N LEU A 54 4.18 -16.05 -5.02
CA LEU A 54 5.61 -16.30 -5.19
C LEU A 54 6.18 -17.22 -4.08
N GLY A 55 5.40 -17.49 -3.03
CA GLY A 55 5.82 -18.20 -1.82
C GLY A 55 5.84 -19.73 -1.89
N SER A 56 5.80 -20.35 -3.06
CA SER A 56 5.81 -21.83 -3.20
C SER A 56 7.19 -22.44 -3.50
N GLY A 57 8.27 -21.65 -3.46
CA GLY A 57 9.66 -22.13 -3.61
C GLY A 57 10.62 -21.49 -2.60
N ASP A 58 11.90 -21.87 -2.65
CA ASP A 58 13.00 -21.47 -1.72
C ASP A 58 13.17 -19.95 -1.46
N GLY A 59 12.43 -19.08 -2.17
CA GLY A 59 12.38 -17.62 -1.96
C GLY A 59 11.18 -17.10 -1.13
N ALA A 60 10.36 -17.98 -0.55
CA ALA A 60 9.12 -17.61 0.13
C ALA A 60 9.31 -16.67 1.34
N SER A 61 10.41 -16.81 2.08
CA SER A 61 10.69 -15.98 3.26
C SER A 61 11.07 -14.54 2.95
N GLY A 62 11.52 -14.25 1.72
CA GLY A 62 11.96 -12.91 1.32
C GLY A 62 10.81 -11.92 1.19
N TRP A 63 9.67 -12.37 0.64
CA TRP A 63 8.52 -11.50 0.38
C TRP A 63 7.75 -11.13 1.64
N ASP A 64 7.61 -12.03 2.61
CA ASP A 64 6.89 -11.73 3.87
C ASP A 64 7.57 -10.60 4.66
N GLY A 65 8.90 -10.62 4.73
CA GLY A 65 9.70 -9.56 5.34
C GLY A 65 9.53 -8.22 4.61
N LEU A 66 9.50 -8.25 3.27
CA LEU A 66 9.27 -7.07 2.44
C LEU A 66 7.85 -6.51 2.61
N VAL A 67 6.84 -7.36 2.75
CA VAL A 67 5.46 -6.91 3.00
C VAL A 67 5.39 -6.09 4.28
N ALA A 68 6.01 -6.58 5.37
CA ALA A 68 6.07 -5.86 6.65
C ALA A 68 6.83 -4.53 6.56
N ARG A 69 7.84 -4.44 5.69
CA ARG A 69 8.68 -3.24 5.49
C ARG A 69 8.28 -2.40 4.27
N SER A 70 7.22 -2.74 3.57
CA SER A 70 6.84 -2.07 2.31
C SER A 70 6.56 -0.57 2.47
N VAL A 71 6.20 -0.13 3.66
CA VAL A 71 6.05 1.30 4.01
C VAL A 71 7.38 2.05 3.96
N GLU A 72 8.50 1.38 4.25
CA GLU A 72 9.84 1.96 4.18
C GLU A 72 10.25 2.28 2.73
N LEU A 73 9.80 1.45 1.79
CA LEU A 73 10.03 1.64 0.35
C LEU A 73 9.30 2.86 -0.22
N LEU A 74 8.25 3.35 0.47
CA LEU A 74 7.53 4.57 0.08
C LEU A 74 8.26 5.87 0.49
N ARG A 75 9.37 5.78 1.23
CA ARG A 75 10.21 6.95 1.56
C ARG A 75 11.16 7.24 0.38
N PRO A 76 11.39 8.51 0.01
CA PRO A 76 12.38 8.85 -1.01
C PRO A 76 13.75 8.27 -0.64
N GLY A 77 14.35 7.49 -1.56
CA GLY A 77 15.62 6.80 -1.32
C GLY A 77 15.53 5.79 -0.19
N GLY A 78 14.46 4.97 -0.17
CA GLY A 78 14.14 3.99 0.88
C GLY A 78 15.36 3.28 1.48
N PRO A 79 15.29 2.85 2.75
CA PRO A 79 16.47 2.38 3.47
C PRO A 79 17.18 1.28 2.68
N GLY A 80 18.51 1.40 2.52
CA GLY A 80 19.30 0.52 1.65
C GLY A 80 19.10 -0.97 1.94
N ARG A 81 18.73 -1.32 3.18
CA ARG A 81 18.32 -2.68 3.56
C ARG A 81 17.06 -3.14 2.82
N ALA A 82 15.99 -2.35 2.78
CA ALA A 82 14.73 -2.73 2.12
C ALA A 82 14.93 -2.85 0.60
N ILE A 83 15.81 -2.02 0.01
CA ILE A 83 16.19 -2.12 -1.40
C ILE A 83 16.99 -3.40 -1.66
N ALA A 84 17.97 -3.73 -0.80
CA ALA A 84 18.75 -4.95 -0.92
C ALA A 84 17.87 -6.21 -0.83
N GLU A 85 16.95 -6.25 0.14
CA GLU A 85 15.99 -7.35 0.28
C GLU A 85 15.05 -7.46 -0.93
N LEU A 86 14.65 -6.32 -1.51
CA LEU A 86 13.82 -6.29 -2.71
C LEU A 86 14.55 -6.82 -3.94
N SER A 87 15.83 -6.47 -4.09
CA SER A 87 16.70 -6.93 -5.17
C SER A 87 17.02 -8.43 -5.05
N GLU A 88 17.25 -8.90 -3.82
CA GLU A 88 17.44 -10.32 -3.52
C GLU A 88 16.17 -11.12 -3.83
N ALA A 89 15.01 -10.67 -3.33
CA ALA A 89 13.73 -11.33 -3.56
C ALA A 89 13.31 -11.35 -5.04
N SER A 90 13.75 -10.36 -5.83
CA SER A 90 13.51 -10.32 -7.27
C SER A 90 14.46 -11.21 -8.07
N GLY A 91 15.47 -11.84 -7.44
CA GLY A 91 16.49 -12.63 -8.11
C GLY A 91 17.41 -11.77 -8.99
N HIS A 92 17.59 -10.49 -8.66
CA HIS A 92 18.38 -9.52 -9.42
C HIS A 92 17.90 -9.29 -10.87
N ASP A 93 16.63 -9.58 -11.18
CA ASP A 93 16.04 -9.23 -12.48
C ASP A 93 15.90 -7.70 -12.59
N PRO A 94 16.64 -7.04 -13.51
CA PRO A 94 16.64 -5.57 -13.64
C PRO A 94 15.31 -5.02 -14.15
N GLY A 95 14.50 -5.85 -14.83
CA GLY A 95 13.17 -5.48 -15.31
C GLY A 95 12.07 -5.65 -14.26
N ARG A 96 12.39 -6.24 -13.10
CA ARG A 96 11.39 -6.50 -12.07
C ARG A 96 11.01 -5.22 -11.35
N VAL A 97 9.71 -4.96 -11.30
CA VAL A 97 9.11 -3.83 -10.60
C VAL A 97 8.05 -4.31 -9.63
N VAL A 98 7.98 -3.64 -8.48
CA VAL A 98 7.03 -3.92 -7.40
C VAL A 98 6.12 -2.72 -7.17
N LEU A 99 4.83 -2.96 -7.05
CA LEU A 99 3.85 -2.00 -6.59
C LEU A 99 3.67 -2.15 -5.08
N VAL A 100 3.98 -1.10 -4.35
CA VAL A 100 3.79 -0.98 -2.90
C VAL A 100 2.68 0.03 -2.62
N HIS A 101 1.89 -0.22 -1.58
CA HIS A 101 0.79 0.65 -1.20
C HIS A 101 0.57 0.67 0.31
N HIS A 102 0.16 1.83 0.81
CA HIS A 102 0.01 2.09 2.23
C HIS A 102 -1.16 3.03 2.47
N VAL A 103 -1.97 2.70 3.48
CA VAL A 103 -3.05 3.54 3.99
C VAL A 103 -2.70 3.96 5.41
N ARG A 104 -2.50 5.26 5.60
CA ARG A 104 -2.29 5.84 6.92
C ARG A 104 -3.56 6.54 7.37
N VAL A 105 -4.15 6.08 8.46
CA VAL A 105 -5.28 6.72 9.12
C VAL A 105 -4.78 7.47 10.34
N LYS A 106 -5.09 8.76 10.40
CA LYS A 106 -4.74 9.65 11.50
C LYS A 106 -6.00 10.00 12.29
N VAL A 107 -6.04 9.62 13.56
CA VAL A 107 -7.09 9.98 14.51
C VAL A 107 -6.77 11.35 15.10
N GLY A 108 -7.68 12.30 14.90
CA GLY A 108 -7.47 13.68 15.33
C GLY A 108 -7.38 13.85 16.86
N PRO A 109 -6.97 15.05 17.32
CA PRO A 109 -6.83 15.39 18.73
C PRO A 109 -8.03 14.98 19.58
N ARG A 110 -7.76 14.37 20.75
CA ARG A 110 -8.78 13.82 21.68
C ARG A 110 -9.78 12.84 21.06
N GLY A 111 -9.55 12.39 19.84
CA GLY A 111 -10.36 11.39 19.18
C GLY A 111 -10.12 10.02 19.79
N THR A 112 -11.12 9.17 19.69
CA THR A 112 -11.04 7.75 19.99
C THR A 112 -11.21 6.95 18.71
N TRP A 113 -10.58 5.78 18.67
CA TRP A 113 -10.74 4.77 17.64
C TRP A 113 -11.48 3.58 18.22
N ASP A 114 -12.56 3.17 17.58
CA ASP A 114 -13.22 1.90 17.87
C ASP A 114 -12.78 0.85 16.83
N PRO A 115 -11.94 -0.12 17.21
CA PRO A 115 -11.46 -1.16 16.31
C PRO A 115 -12.58 -2.05 15.76
N ASN A 116 -13.70 -2.20 16.47
CA ASN A 116 -14.79 -3.09 16.06
C ASN A 116 -15.73 -2.47 15.03
N SER A 117 -15.93 -1.15 15.07
CA SER A 117 -16.86 -0.44 14.18
C SER A 117 -16.16 0.47 13.16
N GLY A 118 -14.86 0.67 13.33
CA GLY A 118 -14.07 1.64 12.57
C GLY A 118 -14.47 3.09 12.84
N ALA A 119 -15.23 3.36 13.91
CA ALA A 119 -15.68 4.69 14.24
C ALA A 119 -14.52 5.53 14.78
N ILE A 120 -14.45 6.78 14.32
CA ILE A 120 -13.51 7.77 14.84
C ILE A 120 -14.32 8.99 15.30
N THR A 121 -14.13 9.39 16.55
CA THR A 121 -14.91 10.48 17.17
C THR A 121 -14.36 11.87 16.87
N SER A 122 -13.14 11.99 16.34
CA SER A 122 -12.55 13.30 16.01
C SER A 122 -12.86 13.75 14.58
N PRO A 123 -13.39 14.98 14.38
CA PRO A 123 -13.66 15.54 13.06
C PRO A 123 -12.38 15.96 12.31
N MET A 124 -11.23 15.99 12.99
CA MET A 124 -9.91 16.30 12.41
C MET A 124 -9.16 15.04 11.95
N SER A 125 -9.83 13.90 11.90
CA SER A 125 -9.22 12.66 11.44
C SER A 125 -9.06 12.65 9.94
N SER A 126 -8.08 11.92 9.42
CA SER A 126 -7.81 11.87 7.98
C SER A 126 -7.29 10.50 7.55
N ALA A 127 -7.41 10.20 6.27
CA ALA A 127 -6.80 9.03 5.66
C ALA A 127 -5.89 9.46 4.51
N HIS A 128 -4.71 8.88 4.43
CA HIS A 128 -3.74 9.09 3.37
C HIS A 128 -3.43 7.76 2.69
N PHE A 129 -3.85 7.63 1.45
CA PHE A 129 -3.53 6.51 0.58
C PHE A 129 -2.29 6.86 -0.23
N ARG A 130 -1.33 5.95 -0.29
CA ARG A 130 -0.12 6.08 -1.09
C ARG A 130 0.10 4.80 -1.87
N ALA A 131 0.59 4.95 -3.09
CA ALA A 131 1.08 3.85 -3.90
C ALA A 131 2.34 4.27 -4.64
N ALA A 132 3.27 3.34 -4.84
CA ALA A 132 4.44 3.58 -5.66
C ALA A 132 4.85 2.31 -6.42
N LEU A 133 5.29 2.50 -7.66
CA LEU A 133 5.94 1.48 -8.47
C LEU A 133 7.44 1.67 -8.34
N ILE A 134 8.14 0.61 -7.92
CA ILE A 134 9.54 0.67 -7.53
C ILE A 134 10.29 -0.41 -8.31
N ARG A 135 11.41 -0.04 -8.95
CA ARG A 135 12.31 -1.01 -9.57
C ARG A 135 13.04 -1.79 -8.49
N CYS A 136 13.04 -3.11 -8.59
CA CYS A 136 13.55 -3.97 -7.53
C CYS A 136 15.08 -3.89 -7.38
N MET A 137 15.80 -3.67 -8.47
CA MET A 137 17.27 -3.70 -8.49
C MET A 137 17.91 -2.58 -7.66
N ASP A 138 17.40 -1.36 -7.80
CA ASP A 138 18.01 -0.12 -7.29
C ASP A 138 17.06 0.68 -6.37
N GLY A 139 15.81 0.25 -6.24
CA GLY A 139 14.80 0.96 -5.47
C GLY A 139 14.31 2.26 -6.14
N GLU A 140 14.58 2.45 -7.44
CA GLU A 140 14.12 3.62 -8.16
C GLU A 140 12.58 3.68 -8.17
N VAL A 141 12.01 4.80 -7.73
CA VAL A 141 10.56 5.04 -7.79
C VAL A 141 10.20 5.48 -9.20
N LEU A 142 9.60 4.57 -9.96
CA LEU A 142 9.17 4.82 -11.34
C LEU A 142 7.87 5.63 -11.39
N TRP A 143 6.95 5.33 -10.48
CA TRP A 143 5.65 6.00 -10.39
C TRP A 143 5.25 6.15 -8.92
N ARG A 144 4.53 7.22 -8.60
CA ARG A 144 3.95 7.46 -7.28
C ARG A 144 2.61 8.17 -7.40
N SER A 145 1.65 7.75 -6.59
CA SER A 145 0.36 8.43 -6.43
C SER A 145 -0.04 8.50 -4.97
N GLU A 146 -0.73 9.58 -4.63
CA GLU A 146 -1.18 9.85 -3.27
C GLU A 146 -2.59 10.46 -3.28
N VAL A 147 -3.47 9.96 -2.41
CA VAL A 147 -4.83 10.47 -2.23
C VAL A 147 -5.06 10.79 -0.76
N PHE A 148 -5.46 12.02 -0.49
CA PHE A 148 -5.74 12.52 0.86
C PHE A 148 -7.24 12.71 1.06
N LEU A 149 -7.77 12.11 2.13
CA LEU A 149 -9.17 12.24 2.51
C LEU A 149 -9.27 12.86 3.91
N ARG A 150 -10.15 13.85 4.04
CA ARG A 150 -10.50 14.47 5.34
C ARG A 150 -11.35 13.58 6.24
N GLN A 151 -11.78 12.42 5.75
CA GLN A 151 -12.58 11.47 6.51
C GLN A 151 -12.10 10.07 6.12
N VAL A 152 -12.05 9.18 7.09
CA VAL A 152 -11.68 7.78 6.86
C VAL A 152 -12.87 7.09 6.18
N PRO A 153 -12.75 6.68 4.91
CA PRO A 153 -13.85 6.06 4.22
C PRO A 153 -14.04 4.63 4.72
N ARG A 154 -15.29 4.18 4.83
CA ARG A 154 -15.60 2.76 5.09
C ARG A 154 -15.35 1.93 3.84
N ALA A 155 -14.88 0.69 4.01
CA ALA A 155 -14.73 -0.23 2.89
C ALA A 155 -16.08 -0.41 2.17
N GLY A 156 -16.04 -0.50 0.84
CA GLY A 156 -17.25 -0.63 0.01
C GLY A 156 -18.07 0.65 -0.18
N ASN A 157 -17.80 1.75 0.52
CA ASN A 157 -18.45 3.04 0.25
C ASN A 157 -17.96 3.63 -1.09
N ARG A 158 -18.84 4.34 -1.81
CA ARG A 158 -18.49 5.16 -2.98
C ARG A 158 -17.23 6.01 -2.79
N LYS A 159 -17.08 6.73 -1.66
CA LYS A 159 -15.87 7.54 -1.39
C LYS A 159 -14.59 6.71 -1.32
N HIS A 160 -14.66 5.49 -0.80
CA HIS A 160 -13.54 4.55 -0.78
C HIS A 160 -13.16 4.13 -2.20
N GLN A 161 -14.16 3.78 -3.00
CA GLN A 161 -13.96 3.38 -4.40
C GLN A 161 -13.40 4.52 -5.25
N GLU A 162 -13.93 5.74 -5.11
CA GLU A 162 -13.43 6.94 -5.79
C GLU A 162 -11.96 7.23 -5.43
N ALA A 163 -11.61 7.09 -4.15
CA ALA A 163 -10.23 7.28 -3.68
C ALA A 163 -9.27 6.23 -4.23
N ILE A 164 -9.66 4.95 -4.23
CA ILE A 164 -8.87 3.86 -4.80
C ILE A 164 -8.71 4.04 -6.32
N GLN A 165 -9.79 4.39 -7.03
CA GLN A 165 -9.72 4.65 -8.46
C GLN A 165 -8.78 5.80 -8.77
N SER A 166 -8.87 6.89 -8.01
CA SER A 166 -7.98 8.06 -8.15
C SER A 166 -6.53 7.71 -7.82
N LEU A 167 -6.30 6.79 -6.87
CA LEU A 167 -4.95 6.34 -6.52
C LEU A 167 -4.28 5.63 -7.69
N TYR A 168 -5.03 4.82 -8.45
CA TYR A 168 -4.50 4.00 -9.55
C TYR A 168 -4.82 4.53 -10.96
N SER A 169 -5.46 5.71 -11.08
CA SER A 169 -5.90 6.26 -12.38
C SER A 169 -4.75 6.77 -13.25
N SER A 170 -4.90 6.52 -14.56
CA SER A 170 -4.22 6.99 -15.78
C SER A 170 -2.69 7.18 -15.82
N THR A 171 -2.01 7.67 -14.79
CA THR A 171 -0.53 7.80 -14.84
C THR A 171 0.18 6.46 -14.72
N LEU A 172 -0.46 5.45 -14.13
CA LEU A 172 0.08 4.09 -14.11
C LEU A 172 0.19 3.49 -15.52
N GLN A 173 -0.69 3.92 -16.46
CA GLN A 173 -0.70 3.44 -17.84
C GLN A 173 0.39 4.08 -18.70
N GLU A 174 0.82 5.31 -18.38
CA GLU A 174 1.86 6.03 -19.14
C GLU A 174 3.29 5.67 -18.68
N THR A 175 3.42 5.13 -17.46
CA THR A 175 4.72 4.90 -16.83
C THR A 175 5.21 3.45 -16.97
N VAL A 176 4.36 2.54 -17.44
CA VAL A 176 4.74 1.14 -17.65
C VAL A 176 5.09 0.93 -19.13
N PRO A 177 6.35 0.57 -19.45
CA PRO A 177 6.79 0.31 -20.82
C PRO A 177 6.20 -0.99 -21.41
#